data_AF-A0A661XHT3-F1
#
_entry.id   AF-A0A661XHT3-F1
#
_cell.length_a   1.000
_cell.length_b   1.000
_cell.length_c   1.000
_cell.angle_alpha   90.00
_cell.angle_beta   90.00
_cell.angle_gamma   90.00
#
_symmetry.space_group_name_H-M   'P 1'
#
loop_
_entity.id
_entity.type
_entity.pdbx_description
1 polymer ?
#
loop_
_entity_poly.entity_id
_entity_poly.type
_entity_poly.pdbx_seq_one_letter_code
_entity_poly.pdbx_strand_id
1 'polypeptide(L)'
;MKLPSIIIIPAYQRFKYEPRFYDPIKEDIDGRRKRVKRHIEGEKKRGTYSSNSRIEGAFARRVPHEGKSSFLRLIIAAILFGGSVGFLYFGNIAIYITVAVVLGYVLSKKFITK
;
A
#
# COMPACT_ATOMS: atom_id res chain seq x y z
N MET A 1 8.80 -31.49 39.38
CA MET A 1 8.54 -32.47 38.30
C MET A 1 8.44 -31.71 36.98
N LYS A 2 9.18 -32.11 35.94
CA LYS A 2 9.16 -31.44 34.62
C LYS A 2 8.03 -32.02 33.78
N LEU A 3 7.11 -31.19 33.31
CA LEU A 3 6.01 -31.60 32.42
C LEU A 3 6.57 -31.87 30.99
N PRO A 4 6.17 -32.97 30.33
CA PRO A 4 6.61 -33.26 28.97
C PRO A 4 5.93 -32.32 27.95
N SER A 5 6.72 -31.69 27.09
CA SER A 5 6.23 -30.84 26.00
C SER A 5 5.60 -31.69 24.90
N ILE A 6 4.29 -31.58 24.70
CA ILE A 6 3.51 -32.32 23.69
C ILE A 6 3.71 -31.74 22.27
N ILE A 7 4.34 -30.56 22.15
CA ILE A 7 4.52 -29.86 20.87
C ILE A 7 5.98 -30.04 20.42
N ILE A 8 6.22 -30.93 19.46
CA ILE A 8 7.52 -31.11 18.80
C ILE A 8 7.57 -30.15 17.61
N ILE A 9 8.30 -29.03 17.76
CA ILE A 9 8.47 -28.06 16.66
C ILE A 9 9.41 -28.67 15.60
N PRO A 10 8.95 -28.81 14.34
CA PRO A 10 9.75 -29.40 13.28
C PRO A 10 10.95 -28.51 12.92
N ALA A 11 12.05 -29.13 12.47
CA ALA A 11 13.34 -28.46 12.29
C ALA A 11 13.32 -27.28 11.30
N TYR A 12 12.36 -27.25 10.37
CA TYR A 12 12.17 -26.15 9.40
C TYR A 12 11.43 -24.93 9.98
N GLN A 13 10.71 -25.09 11.11
CA GLN A 13 10.06 -23.98 11.85
C GLN A 13 10.97 -23.39 12.93
N ARG A 14 12.16 -23.98 13.12
CA ARG A 14 13.15 -23.44 14.05
C ARG A 14 13.84 -22.27 13.37
N PHE A 15 13.83 -21.11 14.03
CA PHE A 15 14.57 -19.94 13.57
C PHE A 15 16.07 -20.24 13.64
N LYS A 16 16.67 -20.60 12.50
CA LYS A 16 18.12 -20.74 12.34
C LYS A 16 18.68 -19.38 11.96
N TYR A 17 19.10 -18.62 12.97
CA TYR A 17 19.83 -17.38 12.77
C TYR A 17 21.26 -17.57 13.23
N GLU A 18 22.19 -17.45 12.30
CA GLU A 18 23.60 -17.34 12.64
C GLU A 18 23.85 -15.89 13.08
N PRO A 19 24.27 -15.66 14.34
CA PRO A 19 24.62 -14.32 14.78
C PRO A 19 25.78 -13.82 13.93
N ARG A 20 25.50 -12.85 13.07
CA ARG A 20 26.54 -12.20 12.30
C ARG A 20 27.29 -11.24 13.21
N PHE A 21 28.58 -11.47 13.35
CA PHE A 21 29.46 -10.52 14.03
C PHE A 21 29.59 -9.26 13.15
N TYR A 22 29.28 -8.10 13.71
CA TYR A 22 29.42 -6.82 13.02
C TYR A 22 30.90 -6.50 12.83
N ASP A 23 31.31 -6.37 11.57
CA ASP A 23 32.63 -5.90 11.20
C ASP A 23 32.46 -4.53 10.51
N PRO A 24 32.85 -3.42 11.17
CA PRO A 24 32.58 -2.08 10.67
C PRO A 24 33.22 -1.81 9.30
N ILE A 25 34.37 -2.45 9.04
CA ILE A 25 35.12 -2.26 7.79
C ILE A 25 34.43 -3.02 6.66
N LYS A 26 34.03 -4.28 6.90
CA LYS A 26 33.33 -5.08 5.88
C LYS A 26 31.99 -4.48 5.50
N GLU A 27 31.22 -4.00 6.48
CA GLU A 27 29.90 -3.39 6.23
C GLU A 27 30.01 -2.06 5.45
N ASP A 28 31.01 -1.22 5.74
CA ASP A 28 31.21 0.02 4.96
C ASP A 28 31.64 -0.30 3.51
N ILE A 29 32.56 -1.25 3.32
CA ILE A 29 32.97 -1.69 1.98
C ILE A 29 31.78 -2.28 1.21
N ASP A 30 30.98 -3.14 1.84
CA ASP A 30 29.82 -3.76 1.21
C ASP A 30 28.73 -2.72 0.90
N GLY A 31 28.51 -1.75 1.79
CA GLY A 31 27.62 -0.61 1.56
C GLY A 31 28.04 0.25 0.36
N ARG A 32 29.35 0.54 0.25
CA ARG A 32 29.93 1.24 -0.91
C ARG A 32 29.78 0.43 -2.19
N ARG A 33 30.12 -0.86 -2.17
CA ARG A 33 29.97 -1.78 -3.31
C ARG A 33 28.52 -1.87 -3.78
N LYS A 34 27.55 -2.01 -2.86
CA LYS A 34 26.11 -2.03 -3.17
C LYS A 34 25.62 -0.72 -3.76
N ARG A 35 26.17 0.44 -3.37
CA ARG A 35 25.85 1.72 -4.01
C ARG A 35 26.37 1.76 -5.44
N VAL A 36 27.66 1.45 -5.65
CA VAL A 36 28.29 1.45 -6.97
C VAL A 36 27.60 0.46 -7.92
N LYS A 37 27.31 -0.77 -7.45
CA LYS A 37 26.58 -1.78 -8.23
C LYS A 37 25.21 -1.30 -8.68
N ARG A 38 24.43 -0.66 -7.79
CA ARG A 38 23.13 -0.08 -8.14
C ARG A 38 23.24 1.05 -9.16
N HIS A 39 24.30 1.86 -9.09
CA HIS A 39 24.57 2.89 -10.08
C HIS A 39 24.86 2.27 -11.46
N ILE A 40 25.76 1.30 -11.54
CA ILE A 40 26.13 0.62 -12.80
C ILE A 40 24.95 -0.15 -13.41
N GLU A 41 24.18 -0.89 -12.60
CA GLU A 41 23.01 -1.63 -13.08
C GLU A 41 21.88 -0.69 -13.52
N GLY A 42 21.71 0.45 -12.84
CA GLY A 42 20.78 1.50 -13.23
C GLY A 42 21.14 2.14 -14.57
N GLU A 43 22.42 2.41 -14.80
CA GLU A 43 22.96 2.91 -16.07
C GLU A 43 22.76 1.92 -17.23
N LYS A 44 22.98 0.62 -16.99
CA LYS A 44 22.77 -0.41 -18.02
C LYS A 44 21.31 -0.54 -18.47
N LYS A 45 20.35 -0.31 -17.56
CA LYS A 45 18.90 -0.48 -17.86
C LYS A 45 18.26 0.75 -18.47
N ARG A 46 18.79 1.95 -18.22
CA ARG A 46 18.28 3.21 -18.75
C ARG A 46 19.48 3.95 -19.33
N GLY A 47 19.69 3.83 -20.64
CA GLY A 47 20.83 4.39 -21.39
C GLY A 47 20.91 5.92 -21.42
N THR A 48 20.51 6.62 -20.36
CA THR A 48 20.62 8.07 -20.24
C THR A 48 20.76 8.41 -18.75
N TYR A 49 21.92 8.97 -18.42
CA TYR A 49 22.26 9.38 -17.07
C TYR A 49 21.41 10.60 -16.68
N SER A 50 20.48 10.44 -15.74
CA SER A 50 19.96 11.58 -14.98
C SER A 50 20.50 11.48 -13.55
N SER A 51 21.52 12.29 -13.29
CA SER A 51 22.14 12.51 -11.98
C SER A 51 21.11 12.95 -10.91
N ASN A 52 19.92 13.41 -11.33
CA ASN A 52 18.80 13.80 -10.46
C ASN A 52 18.03 12.62 -9.83
N SER A 53 18.28 11.38 -10.24
CA SER A 53 17.51 10.20 -9.78
C SER A 53 17.66 9.87 -8.29
N ARG A 54 18.69 10.38 -7.60
CA ARG A 54 18.82 10.25 -6.13
C ARG A 54 17.70 10.97 -5.38
N ILE A 55 17.28 12.11 -5.92
CA ILE A 55 16.22 12.93 -5.33
C ILE A 55 14.85 12.35 -5.71
N GLU A 56 14.65 12.00 -6.98
CA GLU A 56 13.40 11.36 -7.45
C GLU A 56 13.10 10.04 -6.73
N GLY A 57 14.10 9.20 -6.44
CA GLY A 57 13.89 7.94 -5.72
C GLY A 57 13.44 8.11 -4.26
N ALA A 58 13.82 9.22 -3.61
CA ALA A 58 13.40 9.55 -2.25
C ALA A 58 11.96 10.09 -2.22
N PHE A 59 11.56 10.84 -3.25
CA PHE A 59 10.18 11.30 -3.44
C PHE A 59 9.25 10.18 -3.93
N ALA A 60 9.73 9.28 -4.79
CA ALA A 60 8.98 8.12 -5.28
C ALA A 60 8.55 7.17 -4.15
N ARG A 61 9.35 7.03 -3.08
CA ARG A 61 8.96 6.25 -1.88
C ARG A 61 7.83 6.87 -1.08
N ARG A 62 7.59 8.18 -1.23
CA ARG A 62 6.55 8.92 -0.52
C ARG A 62 5.32 9.20 -1.39
N VAL A 63 5.25 8.66 -2.60
CA VAL A 63 4.01 8.71 -3.36
C VAL A 63 3.12 7.60 -2.79
N PRO A 64 2.07 7.92 -2.01
CA PRO A 64 1.11 6.90 -1.62
C PRO A 64 0.58 6.28 -2.91
N HIS A 65 0.52 4.95 -2.98
CA HIS A 65 -0.11 4.24 -4.09
C HIS A 65 -1.50 4.86 -4.33
N GLU A 66 -1.65 5.65 -5.39
CA GLU A 66 -2.94 6.18 -5.87
C GLU A 66 -3.75 5.04 -6.51
N GLY A 67 -4.04 4.00 -5.72
CA GLY A 67 -4.85 2.88 -6.14
C GLY A 67 -6.31 3.17 -5.83
N LYS A 68 -7.07 3.68 -6.82
CA LYS A 68 -8.57 3.70 -6.89
C LYS A 68 -9.34 4.38 -5.75
N SER A 69 -8.69 4.72 -4.64
CA SER A 69 -9.27 5.29 -3.43
C SER A 69 -9.70 6.74 -3.61
N SER A 70 -9.00 7.49 -4.48
CA SER A 70 -9.30 8.91 -4.73
C SER A 70 -10.69 9.12 -5.33
N PHE A 71 -11.06 8.35 -6.36
CA PHE A 71 -12.37 8.47 -7.00
C PHE A 71 -13.51 7.99 -6.09
N LEU A 72 -13.30 6.89 -5.36
CA LEU A 72 -14.29 6.38 -4.41
C LEU A 72 -14.52 7.37 -3.25
N ARG A 73 -13.46 8.03 -2.75
CA ARG A 73 -13.57 9.12 -1.78
C ARG A 73 -14.38 10.29 -2.32
N LEU A 74 -14.20 10.65 -3.59
CA LEU A 74 -14.92 11.76 -4.21
C LEU A 74 -16.42 11.43 -4.33
N ILE A 75 -16.78 10.20 -4.70
CA ILE A 75 -18.18 9.74 -4.72
C ILE A 75 -18.78 9.78 -3.31
N ILE A 76 -18.08 9.25 -2.31
CA ILE A 76 -18.56 9.26 -0.92
C ILE A 76 -18.76 10.70 -0.42
N ALA A 77 -17.80 11.59 -0.70
CA ALA A 77 -17.90 13.00 -0.33
C ALA A 77 -19.10 13.68 -1.01
N ALA A 78 -19.33 13.42 -2.30
CA ALA A 78 -20.46 13.95 -3.05
C ALA A 78 -21.81 13.46 -2.49
N ILE A 79 -21.93 12.18 -2.14
CA ILE A 79 -23.15 11.62 -1.54
C ILE A 79 -23.41 12.22 -0.16
N LEU A 80 -22.38 12.34 0.68
CA LEU A 80 -22.53 12.92 2.02
C LEU A 80 -22.90 14.40 1.93
N PHE A 81 -22.23 15.16 1.07
CA PHE A 81 -22.51 16.59 0.90
C PHE A 81 -23.90 16.82 0.30
N GLY A 82 -24.22 16.14 -0.81
CA GLY A 82 -25.52 16.22 -1.46
C GLY A 82 -26.67 15.73 -0.57
N GLY A 83 -26.45 14.65 0.19
CA GLY A 83 -27.41 14.14 1.17
C GLY A 83 -27.63 15.10 2.34
N SER A 84 -26.55 15.73 2.84
CA SER A 84 -26.65 16.71 3.93
C SER A 84 -27.37 17.98 3.50
N VAL A 85 -27.02 18.53 2.33
CA VAL A 85 -27.71 19.70 1.76
C VAL A 85 -29.17 19.34 1.46
N GLY A 86 -29.41 18.20 0.81
CA GLY A 86 -30.77 17.73 0.52
C GLY A 86 -31.60 17.56 1.78
N PHE A 87 -31.02 17.03 2.86
CA PHE A 87 -31.70 16.88 4.15
C PHE A 87 -32.11 18.21 4.76
N LEU A 88 -31.28 19.25 4.66
CA LEU A 88 -31.63 20.59 5.18
C LEU A 88 -32.83 21.21 4.45
N TYR A 89 -32.99 20.97 3.15
CA TYR A 89 -34.08 21.56 2.35
C TYR A 89 -35.35 20.70 2.30
N PHE A 90 -35.21 19.38 2.19
CA PHE A 90 -36.32 18.45 1.95
C PHE A 90 -36.56 17.48 3.11
N GLY A 91 -35.79 17.60 4.20
CA GLY A 91 -35.91 16.75 5.38
C GLY A 91 -35.70 15.26 5.06
N ASN A 92 -36.57 14.41 5.61
CA ASN A 92 -36.44 12.95 5.50
C ASN A 92 -36.57 12.42 4.06
N ILE A 93 -37.22 13.16 3.16
CA ILE A 93 -37.35 12.77 1.74
C ILE A 93 -36.00 12.66 1.06
N ALA A 94 -35.04 13.52 1.40
CA ALA A 94 -33.70 13.47 0.84
C ALA A 94 -32.97 12.17 1.23
N ILE A 95 -33.19 11.66 2.45
CA ILE A 95 -32.59 10.40 2.91
C ILE A 95 -33.13 9.24 2.07
N TYR A 96 -34.45 9.17 1.88
CA TYR A 96 -35.06 8.10 1.08
C TYR A 96 -34.57 8.10 -0.36
N ILE A 97 -34.48 9.28 -0.99
CA ILE A 97 -33.95 9.42 -2.36
C ILE A 97 -32.49 8.97 -2.43
N THR A 98 -31.65 9.41 -1.48
CA THR A 98 -30.22 9.06 -1.46
C THR A 98 -30.04 7.55 -1.32
N VAL A 99 -30.79 6.91 -0.42
CA VAL A 99 -30.76 5.45 -0.22
C VAL A 99 -31.26 4.70 -1.46
N ALA A 100 -32.34 5.17 -2.09
CA ALA A 100 -32.88 4.55 -3.30
C ALA A 100 -31.88 4.56 -4.47
N VAL A 101 -31.16 5.68 -4.66
CA VAL A 101 -30.12 5.81 -5.70
C VAL A 101 -28.96 4.85 -5.45
N VAL A 102 -28.48 4.76 -4.20
CA VAL A 102 -27.38 3.86 -3.83
C VAL A 102 -27.77 2.39 -4.04
N LEU A 103 -28.97 1.99 -3.60
CA LEU A 103 -29.47 0.63 -3.77
C LEU A 103 -29.68 0.28 -5.25
N GLY A 104 -30.25 1.20 -6.04
CA GLY A 104 -30.43 1.01 -7.48
C GLY A 104 -29.11 0.79 -8.20
N TYR A 105 -28.07 1.54 -7.84
CA TYR A 105 -26.72 1.36 -8.38
C TYR A 105 -26.10 0.01 -7.99
N VAL A 106 -26.23 -0.41 -6.73
CA VAL A 106 -25.69 -1.71 -6.28
C VAL A 106 -26.41 -2.87 -6.96
N LEU A 107 -27.72 -2.79 -7.10
CA LEU A 107 -28.52 -3.81 -7.80
C LEU A 107 -28.14 -3.89 -9.28
N SER A 108 -28.05 -2.77 -9.99
CA SER A 108 -27.64 -2.77 -11.41
C SER A 108 -26.25 -3.35 -11.63
N LYS A 109 -25.29 -3.01 -10.76
CA LYS A 109 -23.95 -3.63 -10.74
C LYS A 109 -23.99 -5.14 -10.53
N LYS A 110 -24.85 -5.62 -9.63
CA LYS A 110 -25.04 -7.04 -9.33
C LYS A 110 -25.62 -7.81 -10.52
N PHE A 111 -26.50 -7.19 -11.30
CA PHE A 111 -27.05 -7.77 -12.53
C PHE A 111 -26.04 -7.82 -13.68
N ILE A 112 -25.11 -6.86 -13.77
CA ILE A 112 -24.09 -6.78 -14.83
C ILE A 112 -22.90 -7.74 -14.58
N THR A 113 -22.64 -8.11 -13.31
CA THR A 113 -21.48 -8.94 -12.93
C THR A 113 -21.81 -10.44 -12.85
N LYS A 114 -23.07 -10.82 -13.10
CA LYS A 114 -23.53 -12.21 -13.10
C LYS A 114 -23.66 -12.72 -14.54
#